data_AF-A0A1J5THN3-F1
#
_entry.id   AF-A0A1J5THN3-F1
#
_cell.length_a   1.000
_cell.length_b   1.000
_cell.length_c   1.000
_cell.angle_alpha   90.00
_cell.angle_beta   90.00
_cell.angle_gamma   90.00
#
_symmetry.space_group_name_H-M   'P 1'
#
loop_
_entity.id
_entity.type
_entity.pdbx_description
1 polymer ?
#
loop_
_entity_poly.entity_id
_entity_poly.type
_entity_poly.pdbx_seq_one_letter_code
_entity_poly.pdbx_strand_id
1 'polypeptide(L)'
;MKIRLLLAALLGSITFFALPVSAAGDTPIIEELMRKYTFPLIFLQLLLAVLTVGYLYVSGTLPRVLLATWNWFDERFALHRYASLAKREYYSVVFTLLPSSGRTMPQSHTERYNVKSVWYWYPFYSLGGLSFFAYIILVITGIYLGFYYIPDGEITFDENGHATSGSYQSMELIMTKVAFGYIMRAIHHWAAHFMVAAVFLHMMRVYFVGAYRNPREVNWILGVILLLVTIFFGYTGYLLPWDALGYAAAAIGLEMATSIPAMGPLMAQIVFGGTQVTADTVTRMYWLHIFVLPLVGTVLMIIHMALVWIQGEAEPH
;
A
#
# COMPACT_ATOMS: atom_id res chain seq x y z
N MET A 1 -43.60 -4.07 -7.31
CA MET A 1 -42.61 -4.12 -8.41
C MET A 1 -41.15 -3.91 -7.97
N LYS A 2 -40.87 -3.17 -6.89
CA LYS A 2 -39.51 -2.78 -6.44
C LYS A 2 -38.62 -3.90 -5.86
N ILE A 3 -39.20 -4.91 -5.21
CA ILE A 3 -38.43 -5.99 -4.53
C ILE A 3 -37.90 -7.06 -5.49
N ARG A 4 -38.64 -7.43 -6.55
CA ARG A 4 -38.25 -8.52 -7.46
C ARG A 4 -37.05 -8.17 -8.35
N LEU A 5 -36.94 -6.91 -8.78
CA LEU A 5 -35.80 -6.41 -9.56
C LEU A 5 -34.54 -6.26 -8.69
N LEU A 6 -34.69 -5.77 -7.45
CA LEU A 6 -33.60 -5.75 -6.47
C LEU A 6 -33.14 -7.16 -6.12
N LEU A 7 -34.07 -8.11 -5.92
CA LEU A 7 -33.75 -9.52 -5.68
C LEU A 7 -33.06 -10.16 -6.89
N ALA A 8 -33.43 -9.84 -8.13
CA ALA A 8 -32.74 -10.37 -9.31
C ALA A 8 -31.31 -9.82 -9.44
N ALA A 9 -31.12 -8.53 -9.17
CA ALA A 9 -29.79 -7.91 -9.15
C ALA A 9 -28.93 -8.42 -7.97
N LEU A 10 -29.52 -8.60 -6.79
CA LEU A 10 -28.89 -9.20 -5.60
C LEU A 10 -28.59 -10.68 -5.81
N LEU A 11 -29.49 -11.48 -6.38
CA LEU A 11 -29.26 -12.89 -6.69
C LEU A 11 -28.13 -13.04 -7.71
N GLY A 12 -28.04 -12.15 -8.71
CA GLY A 12 -26.92 -12.12 -9.67
C GLY A 12 -25.58 -11.65 -9.08
N SER A 13 -25.58 -10.95 -7.94
CA SER A 13 -24.37 -10.50 -7.24
C SER A 13 -24.00 -11.35 -6.02
N ILE A 14 -24.97 -12.04 -5.42
CA ILE A 14 -24.76 -13.03 -4.35
C ILE A 14 -24.20 -14.34 -4.92
N THR A 15 -24.56 -14.71 -6.16
CA THR A 15 -23.89 -15.84 -6.86
C THR A 15 -22.40 -15.58 -7.10
N PHE A 16 -21.97 -14.31 -7.15
CA PHE A 16 -20.56 -13.91 -7.22
C PHE A 16 -19.78 -14.20 -5.93
N PHE A 17 -20.47 -14.27 -4.78
CA PHE A 17 -19.89 -14.55 -3.46
C PHE A 17 -20.15 -15.99 -2.97
N ALA A 18 -20.98 -16.76 -3.67
CA ALA A 18 -21.42 -18.10 -3.25
C ALA A 18 -20.50 -19.24 -3.74
N LEU A 19 -19.29 -18.96 -4.20
CA LEU A 19 -18.28 -20.00 -4.36
C LEU A 19 -17.61 -20.21 -3.00
N PRO A 20 -17.65 -21.42 -2.41
CA PRO A 20 -16.78 -21.73 -1.29
C PRO A 20 -15.33 -21.65 -1.81
N VAL A 21 -14.62 -20.55 -1.51
CA VAL A 21 -13.23 -20.35 -1.97
C VAL A 21 -12.24 -21.27 -1.26
N SER A 22 -12.67 -22.05 -0.27
CA SER A 22 -11.86 -23.13 0.28
C SER A 22 -12.77 -24.12 1.01
N ALA A 23 -12.97 -25.28 0.41
CA ALA A 23 -13.27 -26.48 1.18
C ALA A 23 -12.00 -27.35 1.17
N ALA A 24 -10.89 -26.81 1.67
CA ALA A 24 -9.75 -27.63 2.06
C ALA A 24 -10.15 -28.38 3.34
N GLY A 25 -10.83 -29.51 3.20
CA GLY A 25 -11.18 -30.35 4.35
C GLY A 25 -12.14 -31.49 4.07
N ASP A 26 -13.21 -31.27 3.29
CA ASP A 26 -14.35 -32.19 3.32
C ASP A 26 -14.57 -32.87 1.96
N THR A 27 -13.90 -34.02 1.79
CA THR A 27 -14.01 -35.06 0.73
C THR A 27 -13.25 -34.83 -0.60
N PRO A 28 -12.48 -35.83 -1.09
CA PRO A 28 -11.67 -35.73 -2.32
C PRO A 28 -12.48 -35.51 -3.60
N ILE A 29 -13.76 -35.91 -3.60
CA ILE A 29 -14.68 -35.71 -4.73
C ILE A 29 -14.98 -34.22 -4.92
N ILE A 30 -15.20 -33.47 -3.83
CA ILE A 30 -15.48 -32.04 -3.90
C ILE A 30 -14.26 -31.26 -4.37
N GLU A 31 -13.05 -31.67 -3.96
CA GLU A 31 -11.81 -31.04 -4.43
C GLU A 31 -11.60 -31.22 -5.94
N GLU A 32 -11.82 -32.44 -6.46
CA GLU A 32 -11.72 -32.71 -7.90
C GLU A 32 -12.75 -31.92 -8.70
N LEU A 33 -13.99 -31.85 -8.20
CA LEU A 33 -15.08 -31.09 -8.83
C LEU A 33 -14.77 -29.59 -8.82
N MET A 34 -14.32 -29.05 -7.70
CA MET A 34 -13.92 -27.64 -7.58
C MET A 34 -12.75 -27.34 -8.52
N ARG A 35 -11.70 -28.16 -8.55
CA ARG A 35 -10.55 -27.95 -9.45
C ARG A 35 -10.96 -27.94 -10.93
N LYS A 36 -11.88 -28.82 -11.32
CA LYS A 36 -12.34 -28.96 -12.72
C LYS A 36 -13.32 -27.87 -13.16
N TYR A 37 -14.20 -27.42 -12.26
CA TYR A 37 -15.31 -26.54 -12.63
C TYR A 37 -15.21 -25.10 -12.08
N THR A 38 -14.31 -24.79 -11.14
CA THR A 38 -14.18 -23.41 -10.60
C THR A 38 -13.93 -22.39 -11.71
N PHE A 39 -12.97 -22.68 -12.60
CA PHE A 39 -12.65 -21.76 -13.69
C PHE A 39 -13.84 -21.59 -14.67
N PRO A 40 -14.44 -22.66 -15.22
CA PRO A 40 -15.67 -22.55 -16.01
C PRO A 40 -16.82 -21.81 -15.31
N LEU A 41 -17.01 -22.02 -14.00
CA LEU A 41 -18.07 -21.39 -13.22
C LEU A 41 -17.85 -19.87 -13.09
N ILE A 42 -16.61 -19.42 -12.89
CA ILE A 42 -16.27 -18.00 -12.88
C ILE A 42 -16.60 -17.37 -14.24
N PHE A 43 -16.24 -18.02 -15.35
CA PHE A 43 -16.56 -17.51 -16.70
C PHE A 43 -18.06 -17.48 -16.96
N LEU A 44 -18.81 -18.50 -16.55
CA LEU A 44 -20.26 -18.54 -16.67
C LEU A 44 -20.92 -17.42 -15.86
N GLN A 45 -20.44 -17.14 -14.63
CA GLN A 45 -20.93 -16.04 -13.80
C GLN A 45 -20.63 -14.67 -14.41
N LEU A 46 -19.41 -14.46 -14.92
CA LEU A 46 -19.05 -13.23 -15.63
C LEU A 46 -19.92 -13.03 -16.87
N LEU A 47 -20.15 -14.08 -17.66
CA LEU A 47 -21.01 -14.04 -18.82
C LEU A 47 -22.46 -13.69 -18.43
N LEU A 48 -23.01 -14.33 -17.40
CA LEU A 48 -24.34 -14.03 -16.88
C LEU A 48 -24.46 -12.59 -16.37
N ALA A 49 -23.44 -12.07 -15.69
CA ALA A 49 -23.40 -10.68 -15.24
C ALA A 49 -23.43 -9.72 -16.44
N VAL A 50 -22.60 -9.94 -17.46
CA VAL A 50 -22.57 -9.14 -18.69
C VAL A 50 -23.92 -9.21 -19.42
N LEU A 51 -24.50 -10.39 -19.58
CA LEU A 51 -25.81 -10.57 -20.22
C LEU A 51 -26.93 -9.88 -19.44
N THR A 52 -26.87 -9.91 -18.10
CA THR A 52 -27.85 -9.22 -17.24
C THR A 52 -27.75 -7.71 -17.40
N VAL A 53 -26.53 -7.16 -17.36
CA VAL A 53 -26.31 -5.72 -17.60
C VAL A 53 -26.74 -5.32 -19.01
N GLY A 54 -26.42 -6.14 -20.02
CA GLY A 54 -26.84 -5.94 -21.40
C GLY A 54 -28.36 -5.97 -21.57
N TYR A 55 -29.05 -6.91 -20.92
CA TYR A 55 -30.51 -6.97 -20.89
C TYR A 55 -31.13 -5.72 -20.25
N LEU A 56 -30.58 -5.26 -19.11
CA LEU A 56 -31.02 -4.04 -18.46
C LEU A 56 -30.80 -2.80 -19.34
N TYR A 57 -29.69 -2.76 -20.09
CA TYR A 57 -29.38 -1.68 -21.04
C TYR A 57 -30.38 -1.66 -22.21
N VAL A 58 -30.57 -2.79 -22.89
CA VAL A 58 -31.49 -2.91 -24.04
C VAL A 58 -32.95 -2.66 -23.64
N SER A 59 -33.36 -3.08 -22.45
CA SER A 59 -34.71 -2.83 -21.92
C SER A 59 -34.92 -1.39 -21.42
N GLY A 60 -33.90 -0.52 -21.45
CA GLY A 60 -33.97 0.85 -20.93
C GLY A 60 -34.24 0.93 -19.42
N THR A 61 -34.01 -0.16 -18.69
CA THR A 61 -34.22 -0.23 -17.24
C THR A 61 -32.94 0.05 -16.45
N LEU A 62 -31.76 -0.10 -17.08
CA LEU A 62 -30.46 0.11 -16.44
C LEU A 62 -30.32 1.48 -15.76
N PRO A 63 -30.65 2.63 -16.39
CA PRO A 63 -30.52 3.93 -15.73
C PRO A 63 -31.42 4.05 -14.49
N ARG A 64 -32.63 3.46 -14.55
CA ARG A 64 -33.56 3.48 -13.42
C ARG A 64 -33.05 2.65 -12.26
N VAL A 65 -32.46 1.49 -12.53
CA VAL A 65 -31.85 0.64 -11.48
C VAL A 65 -30.64 1.33 -10.88
N LEU A 66 -29.73 1.89 -11.69
CA LEU A 66 -28.55 2.60 -11.20
C LEU A 66 -28.92 3.82 -10.35
N LEU A 67 -29.84 4.66 -10.83
CA LEU A 67 -30.29 5.84 -10.09
C LEU A 67 -31.07 5.48 -8.83
N ALA A 68 -31.91 4.44 -8.85
CA ALA A 68 -32.61 3.99 -7.66
C ALA A 68 -31.64 3.47 -6.59
N THR A 69 -30.62 2.70 -7.01
CA THR A 69 -29.55 2.23 -6.11
C THR A 69 -28.76 3.42 -5.57
N TRP A 70 -28.35 4.36 -6.43
CA TRP A 70 -27.65 5.58 -6.02
C TRP A 70 -28.46 6.39 -5.00
N ASN A 71 -29.73 6.68 -5.29
CA ASN A 71 -30.61 7.44 -4.40
C ASN A 71 -30.79 6.74 -3.05
N TRP A 72 -30.93 5.42 -3.03
CA TRP A 72 -31.02 4.67 -1.78
C TRP A 72 -29.76 4.80 -0.92
N PHE A 73 -28.57 4.78 -1.55
CA PHE A 73 -27.30 5.01 -0.85
C PHE A 73 -27.19 6.47 -0.38
N ASP A 74 -27.57 7.42 -1.23
CA ASP A 74 -27.50 8.83 -0.93
C ASP A 74 -28.45 9.25 0.20
N GLU A 75 -29.68 8.73 0.22
CA GLU A 75 -30.64 8.99 1.31
C GLU A 75 -30.13 8.50 2.68
N ARG A 76 -29.31 7.44 2.72
CA ARG A 76 -28.81 6.84 3.96
C ARG A 76 -27.48 7.41 4.43
N PHE A 77 -26.57 7.69 3.50
CA PHE A 77 -25.20 8.09 3.78
C PHE A 77 -24.88 9.52 3.34
N ALA A 78 -25.84 10.24 2.76
CA ALA A 78 -25.69 11.61 2.27
C ALA A 78 -24.44 11.80 1.38
N LEU A 79 -24.14 10.81 0.53
CA LEU A 79 -22.94 10.80 -0.32
C LEU A 79 -22.84 12.03 -1.21
N HIS A 80 -23.96 12.50 -1.75
CA HIS A 80 -24.05 13.73 -2.53
C HIS A 80 -23.70 14.95 -1.69
N ARG A 81 -24.11 15.00 -0.42
CA ARG A 81 -23.72 16.09 0.50
C ARG A 81 -22.22 16.07 0.74
N TYR A 82 -21.61 14.91 1.01
CA TYR A 82 -20.17 14.83 1.21
C TYR A 82 -19.38 15.08 -0.07
N ALA A 83 -19.84 14.59 -1.23
CA ALA A 83 -19.21 14.84 -2.52
C ALA A 83 -19.36 16.31 -2.94
N SER A 84 -20.52 16.93 -2.71
CA SER A 84 -20.73 18.36 -2.95
C SER A 84 -19.96 19.22 -1.95
N LEU A 85 -19.80 18.80 -0.69
CA LEU A 85 -18.90 19.44 0.26
C LEU A 85 -17.45 19.29 -0.18
N ALA A 86 -16.97 18.10 -0.51
CA ALA A 86 -15.60 17.89 -0.99
C ALA A 86 -15.34 18.67 -2.28
N LYS A 87 -16.30 18.72 -3.20
CA LYS A 87 -16.22 19.52 -4.43
C LYS A 87 -16.27 21.01 -4.11
N ARG A 88 -17.20 21.46 -3.27
CA ARG A 88 -17.35 22.88 -2.90
C ARG A 88 -16.15 23.36 -2.11
N GLU A 89 -15.65 22.57 -1.15
CA GLU A 89 -14.40 22.83 -0.44
C GLU A 89 -13.23 22.79 -1.41
N TYR A 90 -13.12 21.83 -2.34
CA TYR A 90 -12.07 21.87 -3.36
C TYR A 90 -12.12 23.16 -4.18
N TYR A 91 -13.28 23.55 -4.73
CA TYR A 91 -13.40 24.77 -5.53
C TYR A 91 -13.34 26.04 -4.68
N SER A 92 -13.85 26.06 -3.46
CA SER A 92 -13.78 27.22 -2.57
C SER A 92 -12.38 27.38 -2.03
N VAL A 93 -11.73 26.31 -1.56
CA VAL A 93 -10.32 26.27 -1.17
C VAL A 93 -9.51 26.71 -2.37
N VAL A 94 -9.53 26.04 -3.52
CA VAL A 94 -8.70 26.39 -4.70
C VAL A 94 -8.94 27.80 -5.25
N PHE A 95 -10.19 28.25 -5.41
CA PHE A 95 -10.48 29.50 -6.14
C PHE A 95 -10.89 30.70 -5.27
N THR A 96 -11.19 30.52 -3.98
CA THR A 96 -11.66 31.63 -3.12
C THR A 96 -10.93 31.78 -1.77
N LEU A 97 -10.70 30.70 -1.03
CA LEU A 97 -10.07 30.71 0.30
C LEU A 97 -8.55 30.67 0.22
N LEU A 98 -7.97 29.88 -0.69
CA LEU A 98 -6.53 29.84 -0.95
C LEU A 98 -6.05 31.26 -1.37
N PRO A 99 -6.57 31.90 -2.43
CA PRO A 99 -6.11 33.24 -2.84
C PRO A 99 -6.31 34.33 -1.78
N SER A 100 -7.38 34.27 -0.97
CA SER A 100 -7.65 35.25 0.09
C SER A 100 -6.82 35.05 1.37
N SER A 101 -6.24 33.86 1.55
CA SER A 101 -5.34 33.52 2.66
C SER A 101 -3.86 33.42 2.26
N GLY A 102 -3.53 33.70 0.98
CA GLY A 102 -2.16 33.64 0.44
C GLY A 102 -1.61 32.23 0.25
N ARG A 103 -2.44 31.20 0.36
CA ARG A 103 -2.10 29.80 0.10
C ARG A 103 -2.59 29.50 -1.31
N THR A 104 -1.93 28.75 -2.18
CA THR A 104 -2.55 28.27 -3.44
C THR A 104 -2.17 26.82 -3.66
N MET A 105 -3.05 26.02 -4.29
CA MET A 105 -2.53 24.88 -5.05
C MET A 105 -1.74 25.51 -6.18
N PRO A 106 -0.45 25.18 -6.35
CA PRO A 106 0.38 25.85 -7.32
C PRO A 106 -0.27 25.64 -8.67
N GLN A 107 -0.78 26.74 -9.25
CA GLN A 107 -1.16 26.73 -10.65
C GLN A 107 0.09 26.33 -11.42
N SER A 108 -0.09 25.41 -12.35
CA SER A 108 1.02 25.09 -13.24
C SER A 108 1.52 26.39 -13.87
N HIS A 109 2.82 26.54 -14.10
CA HIS A 109 3.36 27.74 -14.76
C HIS A 109 2.61 28.02 -16.08
N THR A 110 2.20 26.95 -16.76
CA THR A 110 1.25 26.93 -17.89
C THR A 110 -0.08 27.63 -17.62
N GLU A 111 -0.69 27.39 -16.47
CA GLU A 111 -1.96 27.97 -16.06
C GLU A 111 -1.81 29.40 -15.54
N ARG A 112 -0.74 29.69 -14.76
CA ARG A 112 -0.45 31.04 -14.26
C ARG A 112 -0.06 32.01 -15.38
N TYR A 113 0.75 31.57 -16.35
CA TYR A 113 1.27 32.41 -17.43
C TYR A 113 0.60 32.15 -18.79
N ASN A 114 -0.46 31.34 -18.82
CA ASN A 114 -1.17 30.94 -20.04
C ASN A 114 -0.25 30.44 -21.17
N VAL A 115 0.85 29.77 -20.80
CA VAL A 115 1.78 29.15 -21.75
C VAL A 115 1.32 27.74 -22.09
N LYS A 116 1.55 27.29 -23.32
CA LYS A 116 1.07 25.98 -23.82
C LYS A 116 2.00 24.80 -23.48
N SER A 117 3.17 25.05 -22.88
CA SER A 117 4.20 24.04 -22.64
C SER A 117 4.30 23.67 -21.17
N VAL A 118 3.96 22.42 -20.81
CA VAL A 118 4.19 21.88 -19.46
C VAL A 118 5.67 22.05 -19.11
N TRP A 119 5.93 22.82 -18.06
CA TRP A 119 7.29 23.16 -17.64
C TRP A 119 8.03 21.89 -17.20
N TYR A 120 9.28 21.70 -17.65
CA TYR A 120 10.05 20.46 -17.48
C TYR A 120 10.16 19.97 -16.03
N TRP A 121 10.06 20.86 -15.04
CA TRP A 121 10.17 20.49 -13.63
C TRP A 121 8.85 20.07 -12.96
N TYR A 122 7.71 20.22 -13.64
CA TYR A 122 6.41 19.92 -13.05
C TYR A 122 6.22 18.45 -12.61
N PRO A 123 6.76 17.43 -13.31
CA PRO A 123 6.71 16.04 -12.85
C PRO A 123 7.37 15.81 -11.48
N PHE A 124 8.35 16.64 -11.09
CA PHE A 124 9.00 16.53 -9.77
C PHE A 124 8.09 16.99 -8.62
N TYR A 125 7.00 17.71 -8.91
CA TYR A 125 6.01 18.03 -7.89
C TYR A 125 5.25 16.79 -7.43
N SER A 126 5.05 15.82 -8.34
CA SER A 126 4.36 14.56 -8.07
C SER A 126 5.18 13.55 -7.27
N LEU A 127 6.47 13.79 -6.98
CA LEU A 127 7.34 12.83 -6.29
C LEU A 127 6.82 12.41 -4.91
N GLY A 128 6.20 13.32 -4.16
CA GLY A 128 5.58 12.98 -2.87
C GLY A 128 4.32 12.12 -3.04
N GLY A 129 3.55 12.33 -4.10
CA GLY A 129 2.42 11.46 -4.44
C GLY A 129 2.87 10.09 -4.95
N LEU A 130 3.97 10.04 -5.71
CA LEU A 130 4.56 8.80 -6.20
C LEU A 130 5.12 7.93 -5.08
N SER A 131 5.74 8.52 -4.05
CA SER A 131 6.19 7.76 -2.87
C SER A 131 5.01 7.21 -2.07
N PHE A 132 3.91 7.97 -1.92
CA PHE A 132 2.68 7.47 -1.30
C PHE A 132 2.04 6.34 -2.10
N PHE A 133 2.00 6.47 -3.43
CA PHE A 133 1.52 5.40 -4.31
C PHE A 133 2.37 4.13 -4.19
N ALA A 134 3.70 4.27 -4.15
CA ALA A 134 4.61 3.15 -3.91
C ALA A 134 4.35 2.48 -2.55
N TYR A 135 4.09 3.27 -1.51
CA TYR A 135 3.70 2.75 -0.20
C TYR A 135 2.41 1.92 -0.25
N ILE A 136 1.38 2.38 -0.97
CA ILE A 136 0.13 1.60 -1.14
C ILE A 136 0.43 0.25 -1.83
N ILE A 137 1.24 0.26 -2.88
CA ILE A 137 1.66 -0.98 -3.56
C ILE A 137 2.37 -1.92 -2.57
N LEU A 138 3.29 -1.38 -1.77
CA LEU A 138 4.03 -2.14 -0.76
C LEU A 138 3.09 -2.75 0.29
N VAL A 139 2.10 -2.00 0.78
CA VAL A 139 1.11 -2.51 1.74
C VAL A 139 0.31 -3.67 1.13
N ILE A 140 -0.23 -3.49 -0.08
CA ILE A 140 -1.06 -4.52 -0.74
C ILE A 140 -0.23 -5.79 -1.02
N THR A 141 0.95 -5.62 -1.62
CA THR A 141 1.82 -6.75 -1.94
C THR A 141 2.41 -7.40 -0.68
N GLY A 142 2.71 -6.62 0.36
CA GLY A 142 3.21 -7.10 1.64
C GLY A 142 2.18 -7.94 2.39
N ILE A 143 0.91 -7.51 2.42
CA ILE A 143 -0.18 -8.31 2.98
C ILE A 143 -0.30 -9.64 2.25
N TYR A 144 -0.24 -9.63 0.91
CA TYR A 144 -0.29 -10.87 0.11
C TYR A 144 0.85 -11.83 0.46
N LEU A 145 2.09 -11.34 0.53
CA LEU A 145 3.25 -12.15 0.87
C LEU A 145 3.20 -12.65 2.31
N GLY A 146 2.67 -11.83 3.23
CA GLY A 146 2.53 -12.15 4.64
C GLY A 146 1.64 -13.36 4.93
N PHE A 147 0.72 -13.74 4.03
CA PHE A 147 -0.07 -14.97 4.16
C PHE A 147 0.74 -16.26 3.95
N TYR A 148 1.87 -16.20 3.25
CA TYR A 148 2.69 -17.36 2.90
C TYR A 148 4.02 -17.41 3.62
N TYR A 149 4.53 -16.26 4.06
CA TYR A 149 5.81 -16.14 4.74
C TYR A 149 5.76 -16.65 6.18
N ILE A 150 6.78 -17.43 6.58
CA ILE A 150 6.91 -17.97 7.94
C ILE A 150 8.12 -17.31 8.63
N PRO A 151 7.93 -16.55 9.72
CA PRO A 151 9.01 -15.83 10.40
C PRO A 151 9.78 -16.73 11.38
N ASP A 152 10.37 -17.81 10.87
CA ASP A 152 11.19 -18.76 11.61
C ASP A 152 12.66 -18.72 11.13
N GLY A 153 13.53 -18.23 12.01
CA GLY A 153 14.96 -18.11 11.77
C GLY A 153 15.80 -19.29 12.28
N GLU A 154 15.19 -20.38 12.77
CA GLU A 154 15.94 -21.56 13.23
C GLU A 154 16.67 -22.21 12.06
N ILE A 155 17.99 -22.38 12.21
CA ILE A 155 18.83 -22.95 11.17
C ILE A 155 18.70 -24.47 11.20
N THR A 156 18.14 -25.03 10.14
CA THR A 156 18.01 -26.46 9.88
C THR A 156 18.87 -26.85 8.68
N PHE A 157 19.08 -28.15 8.45
CA PHE A 157 19.83 -28.63 7.29
C PHE A 157 18.88 -29.33 6.31
N ASP A 158 19.00 -28.99 5.03
CA ASP A 158 18.25 -29.67 3.98
C ASP A 158 18.77 -31.11 3.75
N GLU A 159 18.07 -31.87 2.90
CA GLU A 159 18.45 -33.23 2.51
C GLU A 159 19.83 -33.32 1.83
N ASN A 160 20.37 -32.19 1.35
CA ASN A 160 21.68 -32.07 0.72
C ASN A 160 22.76 -31.53 1.69
N GLY A 161 22.42 -31.26 2.95
CA GLY A 161 23.32 -30.73 3.97
C GLY A 161 23.54 -29.22 3.96
N HIS A 162 22.75 -28.44 3.21
CA HIS A 162 22.81 -26.98 3.23
C HIS A 162 22.01 -26.40 4.40
N ALA A 163 22.55 -25.37 5.04
CA ALA A 163 21.85 -24.61 6.07
C ALA A 163 20.67 -23.84 5.45
N THR A 164 19.49 -23.99 6.04
CA THR A 164 18.22 -23.39 5.64
C THR A 164 17.42 -22.98 6.88
N SER A 165 16.30 -22.29 6.70
CA SER A 165 15.39 -21.88 7.78
C SER A 165 13.94 -21.90 7.30
N GLY A 166 12.97 -21.91 8.22
CA GLY A 166 11.55 -21.80 7.84
C GLY A 166 11.26 -20.54 7.04
N SER A 167 11.93 -19.43 7.36
CA SER A 167 11.89 -18.19 6.57
C SER A 167 12.41 -18.37 5.16
N TYR A 168 13.59 -18.95 4.98
CA TYR A 168 14.15 -19.18 3.65
C TYR A 168 13.28 -20.14 2.81
N GLN A 169 12.80 -21.23 3.40
CA GLN A 169 11.91 -22.19 2.73
C GLN A 169 10.57 -21.57 2.32
N SER A 170 9.98 -20.72 3.17
CA SER A 170 8.74 -20.01 2.84
C SER A 170 8.94 -19.01 1.70
N MET A 171 10.14 -18.40 1.59
CA MET A 171 10.49 -17.56 0.45
C MET A 171 10.63 -18.36 -0.84
N GLU A 172 11.25 -19.54 -0.79
CA GLU A 172 11.33 -20.43 -1.94
C GLU A 172 9.93 -20.90 -2.40
N LEU A 173 9.04 -21.20 -1.46
CA LEU A 173 7.65 -21.54 -1.72
C LEU A 173 6.92 -20.41 -2.48
N ILE A 174 7.06 -19.17 -2.02
CA ILE A 174 6.48 -17.98 -2.67
C ILE A 174 7.00 -17.85 -4.10
N MET A 175 8.28 -18.13 -4.32
CA MET A 175 8.93 -17.97 -5.62
C MET A 175 8.57 -19.07 -6.62
N THR A 176 8.29 -20.29 -6.14
CA THR A 176 8.19 -21.47 -7.00
C THR A 176 6.79 -22.09 -7.09
N LYS A 177 6.03 -22.11 -5.99
CA LYS A 177 4.76 -22.86 -5.90
C LYS A 177 3.53 -21.97 -5.78
N VAL A 178 3.65 -20.77 -5.23
CA VAL A 178 2.51 -19.85 -5.06
C VAL A 178 2.14 -19.20 -6.40
N ALA A 179 0.85 -19.28 -6.79
CA ALA A 179 0.35 -18.61 -7.99
C ALA A 179 0.63 -17.11 -7.92
N PHE A 180 1.23 -16.54 -8.96
CA PHE A 180 1.70 -15.14 -8.99
C PHE A 180 2.67 -14.72 -7.88
N GLY A 181 3.16 -15.64 -7.04
CA GLY A 181 4.00 -15.32 -5.88
C GLY A 181 5.32 -14.64 -6.26
N TYR A 182 6.00 -15.17 -7.30
CA TYR A 182 7.19 -14.53 -7.89
C TYR A 182 6.93 -13.07 -8.30
N ILE A 183 5.83 -12.82 -9.02
CA ILE A 183 5.49 -11.49 -9.53
C ILE A 183 5.19 -10.54 -8.36
N MET A 184 4.41 -11.00 -7.38
CA MET A 184 4.07 -10.18 -6.21
C MET A 184 5.31 -9.82 -5.40
N ARG A 185 6.23 -10.76 -5.19
CA ARG A 185 7.51 -10.47 -4.54
C ARG A 185 8.37 -9.52 -5.35
N ALA A 186 8.44 -9.69 -6.68
CA ALA A 186 9.19 -8.79 -7.55
C ALA A 186 8.62 -7.36 -7.49
N ILE A 187 7.29 -7.20 -7.57
CA ILE A 187 6.64 -5.90 -7.42
C ILE A 187 6.94 -5.31 -6.05
N HIS A 188 6.85 -6.08 -4.96
CA HIS A 188 7.16 -5.59 -3.62
C HIS A 188 8.61 -5.09 -3.52
N HIS A 189 9.57 -5.89 -4.00
CA HIS A 189 10.98 -5.53 -4.00
C HIS A 189 11.28 -4.28 -4.84
N TRP A 190 10.76 -4.20 -6.07
CA TRP A 190 10.98 -3.04 -6.95
C TRP A 190 10.24 -1.79 -6.47
N ALA A 191 9.04 -1.95 -5.91
CA ALA A 191 8.30 -0.86 -5.30
C ALA A 191 9.04 -0.28 -4.09
N ALA A 192 9.75 -1.10 -3.31
CA ALA A 192 10.59 -0.63 -2.20
C ALA A 192 11.74 0.27 -2.70
N HIS A 193 12.44 -0.17 -3.76
CA HIS A 193 13.51 0.62 -4.38
C HIS A 193 12.98 1.93 -4.98
N PHE A 194 11.85 1.84 -5.68
CA PHE A 194 11.19 3.01 -6.23
C PHE A 194 10.72 3.98 -5.14
N MET A 195 10.18 3.49 -4.02
CA MET A 195 9.77 4.32 -2.90
C MET A 195 10.97 5.07 -2.31
N VAL A 196 12.08 4.38 -2.03
CA VAL A 196 13.30 5.01 -1.50
C VAL A 196 13.81 6.09 -2.46
N ALA A 197 13.88 5.80 -3.76
CA ALA A 197 14.29 6.76 -4.77
C ALA A 197 13.34 7.97 -4.85
N ALA A 198 12.02 7.73 -4.85
CA ALA A 198 11.00 8.78 -4.92
C ALA A 198 11.02 9.68 -3.68
N VAL A 199 11.14 9.12 -2.47
CA VAL A 199 11.27 9.89 -1.23
C VAL A 199 12.55 10.71 -1.25
N PHE A 200 13.68 10.11 -1.65
CA PHE A 200 14.95 10.83 -1.72
C PHE A 200 14.90 12.01 -2.70
N LEU A 201 14.39 11.79 -3.91
CA LEU A 201 14.19 12.86 -4.90
C LEU A 201 13.18 13.90 -4.41
N HIS A 202 12.13 13.49 -3.69
CA HIS A 202 11.17 14.40 -3.09
C HIS A 202 11.84 15.32 -2.05
N MET A 203 12.69 14.75 -1.19
CA MET A 203 13.47 15.51 -0.21
C MET A 203 14.41 16.51 -0.89
N MET A 204 15.11 16.08 -1.95
CA MET A 204 15.94 16.98 -2.77
C MET A 204 15.13 18.13 -3.33
N ARG A 205 13.98 17.85 -3.96
CA ARG A 205 13.10 18.89 -4.52
C ARG A 205 12.69 19.90 -3.46
N VAL A 206 12.23 19.43 -2.30
CA VAL A 206 11.77 20.31 -1.21
C VAL A 206 12.91 21.18 -0.67
N TYR A 207 14.12 20.61 -0.57
CA TYR A 207 15.31 21.33 -0.13
C TYR A 207 15.76 22.40 -1.14
N PHE A 208 15.97 22.03 -2.39
CA PHE A 208 16.50 22.93 -3.42
C PHE A 208 15.53 24.04 -3.82
N VAL A 209 14.22 23.77 -3.79
CA VAL A 209 13.18 24.79 -4.03
C VAL A 209 12.94 25.64 -2.77
N GLY A 210 13.47 25.25 -1.61
CA GLY A 210 13.27 25.98 -0.35
C GLY A 210 11.83 25.87 0.19
N ALA A 211 11.08 24.84 -0.23
CA ALA A 211 9.68 24.65 0.14
C ALA A 211 9.48 24.32 1.63
N TYR A 212 10.54 23.96 2.35
CA TYR A 212 10.55 23.68 3.79
C TYR A 212 10.47 24.93 4.68
N ARG A 213 10.70 26.13 4.13
CA ARG A 213 10.69 27.39 4.90
C ARG A 213 9.30 27.71 5.46
N ASN A 214 9.23 28.67 6.38
CA ASN A 214 8.00 29.18 7.01
C ASN A 214 6.83 29.24 6.02
N PRO A 215 5.68 28.59 6.27
CA PRO A 215 5.23 27.94 7.53
C PRO A 215 5.40 26.41 7.60
N ARG A 216 6.28 25.82 6.78
CA ARG A 216 6.35 24.36 6.52
C ARG A 216 7.48 23.63 7.24
N GLU A 217 8.13 24.24 8.23
CA GLU A 217 9.28 23.65 8.93
C GLU A 217 8.91 22.35 9.66
N VAL A 218 7.73 22.32 10.29
CA VAL A 218 7.23 21.11 10.97
C VAL A 218 7.00 19.99 9.96
N ASN A 219 6.45 20.31 8.79
CA ASN A 219 6.22 19.32 7.75
C ASN A 219 7.53 18.75 7.20
N TRP A 220 8.57 19.57 7.10
CA TRP A 220 9.93 19.11 6.74
C TRP A 220 10.51 18.16 7.78
N ILE A 221 10.39 18.45 9.08
CA ILE A 221 10.85 17.54 10.14
C ILE A 221 10.12 16.20 10.05
N LEU A 222 8.81 16.20 9.84
CA LEU A 222 8.04 14.97 9.60
C LEU A 222 8.53 14.23 8.35
N GLY A 223 8.85 14.95 7.27
CA GLY A 223 9.43 14.36 6.06
C GLY A 223 10.78 13.68 6.31
N VAL A 224 11.67 14.29 7.11
CA VAL A 224 12.94 13.68 7.54
C VAL A 224 12.70 12.41 8.35
N ILE A 225 11.76 12.44 9.31
CA ILE A 225 11.40 11.25 10.10
C ILE A 225 10.84 10.15 9.19
N LEU A 226 9.97 10.49 8.23
CA LEU A 226 9.43 9.55 7.24
C LEU A 226 10.52 8.95 6.35
N LEU A 227 11.54 9.72 5.96
CA LEU A 227 12.71 9.19 5.25
C LEU A 227 13.44 8.14 6.10
N LEU A 228 13.69 8.41 7.38
CA LEU A 228 14.33 7.46 8.29
C LEU A 228 13.49 6.19 8.47
N VAL A 229 12.17 6.34 8.62
CA VAL A 229 11.22 5.21 8.67
C VAL A 229 11.27 4.39 7.37
N THR A 230 11.34 5.05 6.20
CA THR A 230 11.43 4.38 4.89
C THR A 230 12.74 3.59 4.75
N ILE A 231 13.87 4.13 5.21
CA ILE A 231 15.15 3.41 5.22
C ILE A 231 15.05 2.19 6.15
N PHE A 232 14.43 2.36 7.32
CA PHE A 232 14.29 1.28 8.29
C PHE A 232 13.31 0.18 7.83
N PHE A 233 12.30 0.52 7.05
CA PHE A 233 11.50 -0.45 6.29
C PHE A 233 12.37 -1.29 5.35
N GLY A 234 13.20 -0.63 4.54
CA GLY A 234 14.11 -1.32 3.63
C GLY A 234 15.05 -2.28 4.37
N TYR A 235 15.64 -1.82 5.48
CA TYR A 235 16.49 -2.65 6.33
C TYR A 235 15.75 -3.86 6.89
N THR A 236 14.66 -3.66 7.63
CA THR A 236 13.91 -4.75 8.27
C THR A 236 13.37 -5.78 7.26
N GLY A 237 12.94 -5.34 6.08
CA GLY A 237 12.47 -6.22 5.01
C GLY A 237 13.59 -7.01 4.34
N TYR A 238 14.80 -6.44 4.25
CA TYR A 238 15.97 -7.10 3.68
C TYR A 238 16.44 -8.31 4.50
N LEU A 239 16.16 -8.32 5.81
CA LEU A 239 16.53 -9.42 6.70
C LEU A 239 15.58 -10.62 6.58
N LEU A 240 14.34 -10.42 6.15
CA LEU A 240 13.29 -11.45 6.18
C LEU A 240 13.58 -12.70 5.33
N PRO A 241 14.24 -12.62 4.16
CA PRO A 241 14.60 -13.83 3.43
C PRO A 241 15.53 -14.78 4.19
N TRP A 242 16.25 -14.27 5.19
CA TRP A 242 17.19 -15.01 6.03
C TRP A 242 18.21 -15.85 5.23
N ASP A 243 18.66 -15.30 4.11
CA ASP A 243 19.80 -15.80 3.35
C ASP A 243 21.12 -15.30 3.94
N ALA A 244 22.25 -15.71 3.37
CA ALA A 244 23.57 -15.32 3.88
C ALA A 244 23.77 -13.78 3.93
N LEU A 245 23.19 -13.06 2.97
CA LEU A 245 23.26 -11.59 2.92
C LEU A 245 22.37 -10.95 3.98
N GLY A 246 21.13 -11.42 4.14
CA GLY A 246 20.22 -10.97 5.19
C GLY A 246 20.78 -11.21 6.59
N TYR A 247 21.36 -12.40 6.83
CA TYR A 247 22.02 -12.71 8.10
C TYR A 247 23.23 -11.80 8.38
N ALA A 248 24.07 -11.55 7.36
CA ALA A 248 25.19 -10.62 7.50
C ALA A 248 24.73 -9.18 7.79
N ALA A 249 23.65 -8.72 7.13
CA ALA A 249 23.06 -7.42 7.41
C ALA A 249 22.45 -7.33 8.83
N ALA A 250 21.92 -8.44 9.36
CA ALA A 250 21.48 -8.52 10.75
C ALA A 250 22.66 -8.37 11.72
N ALA A 251 23.78 -9.06 11.45
CA ALA A 251 24.99 -8.95 12.26
C ALA A 251 25.53 -7.50 12.29
N ILE A 252 25.62 -6.84 11.13
CA ILE A 252 26.06 -5.45 11.04
C ILE A 252 25.14 -4.52 11.85
N GLY A 253 23.82 -4.67 11.70
CA GLY A 253 22.88 -3.81 12.45
C GLY A 253 22.92 -4.06 13.96
N LEU A 254 23.17 -5.30 14.38
CA LEU A 254 23.37 -5.63 15.78
C LEU A 254 24.66 -4.99 16.32
N GLU A 255 25.78 -5.08 15.59
CA GLU A 255 27.03 -4.41 15.95
C GLU A 255 26.83 -2.90 16.08
N MET A 256 26.13 -2.28 15.12
CA MET A 256 25.77 -0.85 15.20
C MET A 256 24.94 -0.54 16.45
N ALA A 257 23.93 -1.35 16.78
CA ALA A 257 23.11 -1.15 17.97
C ALA A 257 23.94 -1.28 19.25
N THR A 258 24.80 -2.29 19.35
CA THR A 258 25.66 -2.51 20.53
C THR A 258 26.74 -1.46 20.69
N SER A 259 27.14 -0.77 19.61
CA SER A 259 28.14 0.31 19.64
C SER A 259 27.67 1.59 20.35
N ILE A 260 26.36 1.74 20.60
CA ILE A 260 25.79 2.94 21.24
C ILE A 260 26.30 3.04 22.69
N PRO A 261 26.99 4.13 23.06
CA PRO A 261 27.46 4.31 24.43
C PRO A 261 26.31 4.26 25.44
N ALA A 262 26.55 3.62 26.58
CA ALA A 262 25.61 3.43 27.71
C ALA A 262 24.34 2.60 27.42
N MET A 263 23.77 2.64 26.22
CA MET A 263 22.49 1.98 25.90
C MET A 263 22.60 0.82 24.91
N GLY A 264 23.80 0.50 24.40
CA GLY A 264 23.98 -0.47 23.32
C GLY A 264 23.34 -1.84 23.57
N PRO A 265 23.64 -2.53 24.69
CA PRO A 265 23.01 -3.81 25.00
C PRO A 265 21.48 -3.74 25.11
N LEU A 266 20.94 -2.64 25.66
CA LEU A 266 19.50 -2.42 25.76
C LEU A 266 18.87 -2.25 24.37
N MET A 267 19.49 -1.47 23.49
CA MET A 267 19.02 -1.27 22.12
C MET A 267 19.05 -2.57 21.32
N ALA A 268 20.13 -3.35 21.45
CA ALA A 268 20.25 -4.68 20.86
C ALA A 268 19.15 -5.63 21.36
N GLN A 269 18.87 -5.63 22.67
CA GLN A 269 17.80 -6.43 23.27
C GLN A 269 16.41 -6.06 22.74
N ILE A 270 16.11 -4.77 22.62
CA ILE A 270 14.81 -4.28 22.15
C ILE A 270 14.60 -4.63 20.67
N VAL A 271 15.60 -4.33 19.83
CA VAL A 271 15.47 -4.42 18.38
C VAL A 271 15.71 -5.85 17.88
N PHE A 272 16.79 -6.51 18.31
CA PHE A 272 17.24 -7.81 17.79
C PHE A 272 16.90 -8.99 18.70
N GLY A 273 16.51 -8.75 19.95
CA GLY A 273 16.15 -9.79 20.92
C GLY A 273 17.31 -10.31 21.76
N GLY A 274 18.50 -9.76 21.57
CA GLY A 274 19.70 -10.16 22.29
C GLY A 274 20.91 -9.38 21.80
N THR A 275 22.08 -9.71 22.36
CA THR A 275 23.38 -9.20 21.89
C THR A 275 24.05 -10.14 20.87
N GLN A 276 23.30 -11.11 20.35
CA GLN A 276 23.72 -12.04 19.30
C GLN A 276 22.56 -12.21 18.30
N VAL A 277 22.90 -12.46 17.04
CA VAL A 277 21.91 -12.77 16.01
C VAL A 277 21.40 -14.18 16.25
N THR A 278 20.08 -14.32 16.39
CA THR A 278 19.41 -15.60 16.68
C THR A 278 18.14 -15.73 15.86
N ALA A 279 17.45 -16.87 15.94
CA ALA A 279 16.16 -17.08 15.27
C ALA A 279 15.12 -16.01 15.66
N ASP A 280 15.10 -15.60 16.93
CA ASP A 280 14.21 -14.56 17.46
C ASP A 280 14.39 -13.21 16.74
N THR A 281 15.59 -12.94 16.21
CA THR A 281 15.86 -11.73 15.45
C THR A 281 14.94 -11.63 14.23
N VAL A 282 14.72 -12.73 13.50
CA VAL A 282 13.82 -12.75 12.33
C VAL A 282 12.40 -12.41 12.74
N THR A 283 11.90 -13.06 13.80
CA THR A 283 10.54 -12.85 14.28
C THR A 283 10.33 -11.39 14.69
N ARG A 284 11.33 -10.76 15.33
CA ARG A 284 11.27 -9.32 15.68
C ARG A 284 11.29 -8.42 14.46
N MET A 285 12.19 -8.68 13.50
CA MET A 285 12.24 -7.91 12.25
C MET A 285 10.94 -8.02 11.47
N TYR A 286 10.31 -9.20 11.47
CA TYR A 286 9.00 -9.42 10.85
C TYR A 286 7.93 -8.56 11.50
N TRP A 287 7.79 -8.58 12.83
CA TRP A 287 6.80 -7.74 13.54
C TRP A 287 7.07 -6.24 13.37
N LEU A 288 8.33 -5.83 13.38
CA LEU A 288 8.72 -4.45 13.07
C LEU A 288 8.26 -4.07 11.65
N HIS A 289 8.55 -4.92 10.67
CA HIS A 289 8.31 -4.64 9.26
C HIS A 289 6.83 -4.62 8.88
N ILE A 290 6.01 -5.53 9.42
CA ILE A 290 4.61 -5.68 8.98
C ILE A 290 3.61 -4.91 9.85
N PHE A 291 3.97 -4.59 11.10
CA PHE A 291 3.03 -4.01 12.05
C PHE A 291 3.50 -2.66 12.58
N VAL A 292 4.65 -2.62 13.26
CA VAL A 292 5.10 -1.39 13.94
C VAL A 292 5.41 -0.28 12.94
N LEU A 293 6.20 -0.58 11.90
CA LEU A 293 6.58 0.41 10.91
C LEU A 293 5.41 0.84 10.02
N PRO A 294 4.52 -0.06 9.53
CA PRO A 294 3.31 0.34 8.82
C PRO A 294 2.39 1.22 9.65
N LEU A 295 2.22 0.93 10.94
CA LEU A 295 1.42 1.75 11.82
C LEU A 295 2.03 3.16 11.98
N VAL A 296 3.30 3.23 12.38
CA VAL A 296 4.00 4.50 12.58
C VAL A 296 4.09 5.31 11.29
N GLY A 297 4.49 4.66 10.19
CA GLY A 297 4.60 5.26 8.87
C GLY A 297 3.26 5.81 8.36
N THR A 298 2.17 5.05 8.51
CA THR A 298 0.83 5.51 8.10
C THR A 298 0.40 6.73 8.91
N VAL A 299 0.55 6.71 10.24
CA VAL A 299 0.17 7.83 11.11
C VAL A 299 0.95 9.09 10.76
N LEU A 300 2.28 8.97 10.64
CA LEU A 300 3.14 10.12 10.28
C LEU A 300 2.79 10.67 8.90
N MET A 301 2.48 9.80 7.94
CA MET A 301 2.12 10.20 6.58
C MET A 301 0.75 10.88 6.50
N ILE A 302 -0.23 10.43 7.28
CA ILE A 302 -1.52 11.12 7.42
C ILE A 302 -1.31 12.54 7.96
N ILE A 303 -0.50 12.69 9.02
CA ILE A 303 -0.19 14.01 9.61
C ILE A 303 0.55 14.88 8.60
N HIS A 304 1.55 14.34 7.91
CA HIS A 304 2.33 15.04 6.89
C HIS A 304 1.45 15.55 5.73
N MET A 305 0.57 14.69 5.19
CA MET A 305 -0.37 15.08 4.13
C MET A 305 -1.42 16.08 4.62
N ALA A 306 -1.90 15.94 5.86
CA ALA A 306 -2.84 16.88 6.45
C ALA A 306 -2.22 18.28 6.58
N LEU A 307 -0.95 18.39 6.97
CA LEU A 307 -0.25 19.68 7.01
C LEU A 307 -0.11 20.29 5.63
N VAL A 308 0.24 19.50 4.60
CA VAL A 308 0.28 20.00 3.21
C VAL A 308 -1.10 20.51 2.78
N TRP A 309 -2.17 19.78 3.10
CA TRP A 309 -3.52 20.18 2.74
C TRP A 309 -3.96 21.47 3.45
N ILE A 310 -3.62 21.62 4.73
CA ILE A 310 -3.98 22.81 5.53
C ILE A 310 -3.12 24.03 5.12
N GLN A 311 -1.82 23.84 4.91
CA GLN A 311 -0.86 24.93 4.70
C GLN A 311 -0.71 25.33 3.22
N GLY A 312 -1.10 24.47 2.28
CA GLY A 312 -0.87 24.65 0.84
C GLY A 312 0.56 24.33 0.42
N GLU A 313 0.74 23.96 -0.85
CA GLU A 313 2.07 23.69 -1.41
C GLU A 313 2.83 25.00 -1.67
N ALA A 314 4.16 24.89 -1.79
CA ALA A 314 4.99 26.03 -2.19
C ALA A 314 4.84 26.29 -3.70
N GLU A 315 4.85 27.57 -4.09
CA GLU A 315 4.78 27.94 -5.51
C GLU A 315 6.05 27.50 -6.26
N PRO A 316 5.94 27.13 -7.55
CA PRO A 316 7.09 26.85 -8.38
C PRO A 316 7.86 28.15 -8.65
N HIS A 317 9.16 28.15 -8.34
CA HIS A 317 10.07 29.26 -8.62
C HIS A 317 10.80 29.07 -9.94
#